data_AF-A0A3N5S423-F1
#
_entry.id   AF-A0A3N5S423-F1
#
_cell.length_a   1.000
_cell.length_b   1.000
_cell.length_c   1.000
_cell.angle_alpha   90.00
_cell.angle_beta   90.00
_cell.angle_gamma   90.00
#
_symmetry.space_group_name_H-M   'P 1'
#
loop_
_entity.id
_entity.type
_entity.pdbx_description
1 polymer ?
#
loop_
_entity_poly.entity_id
_entity_poly.type
_entity_poly.pdbx_seq_one_letter_code
_entity_poly.pdbx_strand_id
1 'polypeptide(L)'
;LVLREKSEFRRSQQEGRRLLGEYGIELDDDSRSEGVVISAVSPLGEAYRHGLKKGDCVRSVNGRAVGNVDDFLTVFRRDSSRLVRIEVLRDSRLYTVDFSAELE
;
A
#
# COMPACT_ATOMS: atom_id res chain seq x y z
N LEU A 1 30.25 -4.07 -9.97
CA LEU A 1 29.06 -4.51 -9.20
C LEU A 1 28.12 -3.31 -9.01
N VAL A 2 27.32 -2.90 -10.02
CA VAL A 2 26.35 -1.77 -9.87
C VAL A 2 25.10 -1.98 -10.74
N LEU A 3 24.73 -3.25 -11.01
CA LEU A 3 23.62 -3.56 -11.94
C LEU A 3 22.33 -3.99 -11.21
N ARG A 4 22.36 -4.27 -9.90
CA ARG A 4 21.19 -4.76 -9.16
C ARG A 4 20.30 -3.62 -8.63
N GLU A 5 20.88 -2.54 -8.12
CA GLU A 5 20.11 -1.42 -7.53
C GLU A 5 19.30 -0.59 -8.54
N LYS A 6 19.78 -0.40 -9.78
CA LYS A 6 19.09 0.44 -10.78
C LYS A 6 17.80 -0.18 -11.32
N SER A 7 17.64 -1.50 -11.24
CA SER A 7 16.42 -2.19 -11.67
C SER A 7 15.31 -2.12 -10.65
N GLU A 8 15.66 -2.25 -9.36
CA GLU A 8 14.70 -2.21 -8.25
C GLU A 8 14.14 -0.80 -8.10
N PHE A 9 15.00 0.23 -8.15
CA PHE A 9 14.58 1.64 -8.06
C PHE A 9 13.59 2.07 -9.16
N ARG A 10 13.81 1.66 -10.42
CA ARG A 10 12.87 1.97 -11.53
C ARG A 10 11.55 1.21 -11.41
N ARG A 11 11.56 0.02 -10.80
CA ARG A 11 10.37 -0.83 -10.66
C ARG A 11 9.49 -0.35 -9.50
N SER A 12 10.07 0.02 -8.36
CA SER A 12 9.36 0.65 -7.24
C SER A 12 8.68 1.96 -7.67
N GLN A 13 9.30 2.74 -8.56
CA GLN A 13 8.70 3.94 -9.16
C GLN A 13 7.50 3.65 -10.07
N GLN A 14 7.49 2.52 -10.79
CA GLN A 14 6.34 2.13 -11.63
C GLN A 14 5.16 1.64 -10.79
N GLU A 15 5.44 0.93 -9.70
CA GLU A 15 4.42 0.40 -8.78
C GLU A 15 3.79 1.50 -7.94
N GLY A 16 4.61 2.42 -7.40
CA GLY A 16 4.12 3.63 -6.74
C GLY A 16 3.22 4.46 -7.65
N ARG A 17 3.52 4.51 -8.96
CA ARG A 17 2.64 5.15 -9.96
C ARG A 17 1.29 4.48 -10.11
N ARG A 18 1.20 3.16 -10.01
CA ARG A 18 -0.08 2.43 -10.03
C ARG A 18 -0.87 2.68 -8.76
N LEU A 19 -0.22 2.60 -7.61
CA LEU A 19 -0.84 2.89 -6.32
C LEU A 19 -1.40 4.32 -6.27
N LEU A 20 -0.68 5.28 -6.82
CA LEU A 20 -1.17 6.65 -6.94
C LEU A 20 -2.26 6.81 -8.01
N GLY A 21 -2.12 6.17 -9.17
CA GLY A 21 -3.05 6.33 -10.29
C GLY A 21 -4.39 5.60 -10.11
N GLU A 22 -4.35 4.40 -9.54
CA GLU A 22 -5.52 3.51 -9.41
C GLU A 22 -6.17 3.68 -8.04
N TYR A 23 -5.37 3.67 -6.97
CA TYR A 23 -5.88 3.74 -5.60
C TYR A 23 -5.76 5.12 -4.97
N GLY A 24 -4.90 5.99 -5.49
CA GLY A 24 -4.64 7.31 -4.92
C GLY A 24 -3.85 7.26 -3.63
N ILE A 25 -2.94 6.30 -3.44
CA ILE A 25 -2.14 6.18 -2.20
C ILE A 25 -0.64 6.33 -2.46
N GLU A 26 0.03 6.96 -1.49
CA GLU A 26 1.48 6.95 -1.36
C GLU A 26 1.85 6.23 -0.06
N LEU A 27 2.93 5.44 -0.13
CA LEU A 27 3.42 4.63 0.98
C LEU A 27 4.82 5.10 1.38
N ASP A 28 5.11 4.95 2.65
CA ASP A 28 6.44 5.17 3.22
C ASP A 28 6.72 4.09 4.27
N ASP A 29 8.00 3.85 4.55
CA ASP A 29 8.39 2.96 5.64
C ASP A 29 8.20 3.67 6.98
N ASP A 30 7.58 2.99 7.94
CA ASP A 30 7.50 3.54 9.30
C ASP A 30 8.85 3.36 10.01
N SER A 31 9.66 4.42 10.01
CA SER A 31 10.95 4.44 10.70
C SER A 31 10.88 4.19 12.22
N ARG A 32 9.69 4.27 12.84
CA ARG A 32 9.50 4.09 14.29
C ARG A 32 8.93 2.73 14.66
N SER A 33 8.26 2.05 13.74
CA SER A 33 7.70 0.72 13.96
C SER A 33 7.84 -0.11 12.70
N GLU A 34 8.23 -1.37 12.80
CA GLU A 34 8.24 -2.27 11.64
C GLU A 34 6.81 -2.30 11.02
N GLY A 35 6.65 -1.61 9.89
CA GLY A 35 5.37 -1.42 9.23
C GLY A 35 5.44 -0.45 8.07
N VAL A 36 4.33 -0.37 7.34
CA VAL A 36 4.14 0.55 6.22
C VAL A 36 3.16 1.63 6.63
N VAL A 37 3.47 2.90 6.38
CA VAL A 37 2.55 4.01 6.64
C VAL A 37 2.03 4.58 5.33
N ILE A 38 0.74 4.91 5.32
CA ILE A 38 0.14 5.69 4.23
C ILE A 38 0.54 7.16 4.42
N SER A 39 1.47 7.63 3.60
CA SER A 39 2.03 8.99 3.69
C SER A 39 1.11 10.03 3.07
N ALA A 40 0.34 9.65 2.03
CA ALA A 40 -0.67 10.48 1.41
C ALA A 40 -1.84 9.64 0.85
N VAL A 41 -3.02 10.26 0.83
CA VAL A 41 -4.21 9.73 0.16
C VAL A 41 -4.83 10.84 -0.69
N SER A 42 -5.04 10.56 -1.97
CA SER A 42 -5.72 11.44 -2.91
C SER A 42 -7.23 11.45 -2.61
N PRO A 43 -7.86 12.63 -2.40
CA PRO A 43 -9.30 12.73 -2.16
C PRO A 43 -10.19 12.20 -3.30
N LEU A 44 -9.61 12.07 -4.51
CA LEU A 44 -10.30 11.56 -5.69
C LEU A 44 -10.06 10.06 -5.92
N GLY A 45 -9.15 9.44 -5.16
CA GLY A 45 -8.77 8.03 -5.32
C GLY A 45 -9.70 7.06 -4.59
N GLU A 46 -9.70 5.82 -5.05
CA GLU A 46 -10.46 4.70 -4.47
C GLU A 46 -10.19 4.54 -2.97
N ALA A 47 -8.91 4.62 -2.56
CA ALA A 47 -8.54 4.48 -1.16
C ALA A 47 -9.26 5.46 -0.24
N TYR A 48 -9.44 6.72 -0.67
CA TYR A 48 -10.17 7.71 0.09
C TYR A 48 -11.66 7.36 0.20
N ARG A 49 -12.27 6.91 -0.90
CA ARG A 49 -13.70 6.49 -0.94
C ARG A 49 -13.98 5.33 0.01
N HIS A 50 -13.04 4.40 0.08
CA HIS A 50 -13.09 3.25 1.00
C HIS A 50 -12.65 3.57 2.44
N GLY A 51 -12.28 4.83 2.70
CA GLY A 51 -12.02 5.32 4.05
C GLY A 51 -10.60 5.12 4.58
N LEU A 52 -9.62 4.81 3.72
CA LEU A 52 -8.20 4.94 4.06
C LEU A 52 -7.86 6.41 4.29
N LYS A 53 -6.90 6.65 5.19
CA LYS A 53 -6.47 7.98 5.59
C LYS A 53 -4.95 8.04 5.68
N LYS A 54 -4.43 9.26 5.52
CA LYS A 54 -3.04 9.55 5.84
C LYS A 54 -2.75 9.21 7.31
N GLY A 55 -1.61 8.58 7.56
CA GLY A 55 -1.18 8.15 8.89
C GLY A 55 -1.67 6.76 9.29
N ASP A 56 -2.45 6.10 8.43
CA ASP A 56 -2.77 4.68 8.61
C ASP A 56 -1.51 3.82 8.52
N CYS A 57 -1.29 2.97 9.52
CA CYS A 57 -0.22 1.98 9.49
C CYS A 57 -0.77 0.66 8.93
N VAL A 58 -0.37 0.29 7.72
CA VAL A 58 -0.74 -0.97 7.09
C VAL A 58 -0.12 -2.13 7.85
N ARG A 59 -0.97 -3.10 8.22
CA ARG A 59 -0.58 -4.33 8.90
C ARG A 59 -0.69 -5.55 8.00
N SER A 60 -1.66 -5.55 7.09
CA SER A 60 -1.80 -6.62 6.10
C SER A 60 -2.38 -6.12 4.79
N VAL A 61 -2.00 -6.81 3.71
CA VAL A 61 -2.50 -6.61 2.35
C VAL A 61 -2.96 -7.97 1.82
N ASN A 62 -4.18 -8.05 1.31
CA ASN A 62 -4.78 -9.26 0.77
C ASN A 62 -4.63 -10.48 1.70
N GLY A 63 -4.74 -10.26 3.01
CA GLY A 63 -4.62 -11.30 4.04
C GLY A 63 -3.17 -11.72 4.36
N ARG A 64 -2.16 -10.99 3.90
CA ARG A 64 -0.74 -11.24 4.18
C ARG A 64 -0.16 -10.10 5.00
N ALA A 65 0.49 -10.43 6.11
CA ALA A 65 1.17 -9.45 6.95
C ALA A 65 2.32 -8.78 6.18
N VAL A 66 2.52 -7.49 6.40
CA VAL A 66 3.59 -6.68 5.78
C VAL A 66 4.32 -5.89 6.86
N GLY A 67 5.66 -5.85 6.78
CA GLY A 67 6.50 -5.15 7.74
C GLY A 67 7.26 -3.95 7.15
N ASN A 68 7.25 -3.78 5.84
CA ASN A 68 7.93 -2.70 5.12
C ASN A 68 7.33 -2.53 3.72
N VAL A 69 7.71 -1.45 3.02
CA VAL A 69 7.17 -1.12 1.70
C VAL A 69 7.50 -2.22 0.68
N ASP A 70 8.66 -2.86 0.77
CA ASP A 70 9.04 -3.94 -0.14
C ASP A 70 8.16 -5.19 0.00
N ASP A 71 7.75 -5.54 1.23
CA ASP A 71 6.79 -6.61 1.52
C ASP A 71 5.43 -6.27 0.93
N PHE A 72 4.96 -5.02 1.13
CA PHE A 72 3.72 -4.53 0.54
C PHE A 72 3.74 -4.71 -0.97
N LEU A 73 4.78 -4.19 -1.64
CA LEU A 73 4.91 -4.26 -3.09
C LEU A 73 5.02 -5.70 -3.58
N THR A 74 5.68 -6.57 -2.82
CA THR A 74 5.77 -8.00 -3.13
C THR A 74 4.42 -8.69 -3.09
N VAL A 75 3.62 -8.45 -2.05
CA VAL A 75 2.26 -8.97 -1.93
C VAL A 75 1.39 -8.41 -3.05
N PHE A 76 1.42 -7.10 -3.27
CA PHE A 76 0.66 -6.43 -4.30
C PHE A 76 0.93 -7.01 -5.70
N ARG A 77 2.21 -7.19 -6.07
CA ARG A 77 2.59 -7.85 -7.33
C ARG A 77 2.05 -9.26 -7.43
N ARG A 78 2.13 -10.02 -6.34
CA ARG A 78 1.73 -11.43 -6.30
C ARG A 78 0.23 -11.59 -6.58
N ASP A 79 -0.57 -10.65 -6.13
CA ASP A 79 -2.02 -10.62 -6.37
C ASP A 79 -2.37 -9.78 -7.61
N SER A 80 -1.56 -9.94 -8.67
CA SER A 80 -1.79 -9.31 -9.99
C SER A 80 -1.84 -7.78 -9.97
N SER A 81 -1.15 -7.13 -9.02
CA SER A 81 -1.21 -5.68 -8.80
C SER A 81 -2.62 -5.18 -8.47
N ARG A 82 -3.38 -5.95 -7.69
CA ARG A 82 -4.72 -5.57 -7.23
C ARG A 82 -4.78 -5.58 -5.71
N LEU A 83 -5.29 -4.48 -5.15
CA LEU A 83 -5.71 -4.43 -3.76
C LEU A 83 -7.13 -4.96 -3.67
N VAL A 84 -7.33 -5.97 -2.84
CA VAL A 84 -8.62 -6.59 -2.54
C VAL A 84 -9.01 -6.25 -1.11
N ARG A 85 -8.08 -6.37 -0.18
CA ARG A 85 -8.30 -6.04 1.23
C ARG A 85 -7.05 -5.47 1.86
N ILE A 86 -7.19 -4.45 2.69
CA ILE A 86 -6.10 -3.90 3.51
C ILE A 86 -6.57 -3.85 4.96
N GLU A 87 -5.70 -4.26 5.88
CA GLU A 87 -5.89 -3.99 7.30
C GLU A 87 -4.92 -2.90 7.74
N VAL A 88 -5.47 -1.86 8.37
CA VAL A 88 -4.70 -0.72 8.87
C VAL A 88 -4.95 -0.50 10.34
N LEU A 89 -3.90 -0.06 11.05
CA LEU A 89 -3.97 0.43 12.41
C LEU A 89 -4.09 1.97 12.37
N ARG A 90 -5.14 2.50 12.98
CA ARG A 90 -5.40 3.94 13.12
C ARG A 90 -5.89 4.21 14.54
N ASP A 91 -5.24 5.13 15.25
CA ASP A 91 -5.58 5.48 16.64
C ASP A 91 -5.73 4.25 17.56
N SER A 92 -4.79 3.31 17.45
CA SER A 92 -4.77 2.03 18.18
C SER A 92 -5.95 1.09 17.89
N ARG A 93 -6.72 1.32 16.82
CA ARG A 93 -7.79 0.43 16.35
C ARG A 93 -7.47 -0.13 14.98
N LEU A 94 -7.82 -1.40 14.77
CA LEU A 94 -7.73 -2.05 13.46
C LEU A 94 -8.96 -1.72 12.63
N TYR A 95 -8.74 -1.32 11.39
CA TYR A 95 -9.75 -1.10 10.37
C TYR A 95 -9.45 -2.01 9.19
N THR A 96 -10.48 -2.62 8.64
CA THR A 96 -10.40 -3.39 7.41
C THR A 96 -11.04 -2.59 6.29
N VAL A 97 -10.30 -2.43 5.20
CA VAL A 97 -10.74 -1.74 3.99
C VAL A 97 -10.82 -2.78 2.87
N ASP A 98 -11.97 -2.87 2.22
CA ASP A 98 -12.27 -3.91 1.23
C ASP A 98 -12.60 -3.28 -0.14
N PHE A 99 -11.75 -3.56 -1.12
CA PHE A 99 -11.83 -3.04 -2.49
C PHE A 99 -12.51 -4.04 -3.45
N SER A 100 -13.00 -5.18 -2.94
CA SER A 100 -13.57 -6.23 -3.80
C SER A 100 -14.91 -5.84 -4.42
N ALA A 101 -15.62 -4.87 -3.84
CA ALA A 101 -17.00 -4.54 -4.19
C ALA A 101 -17.15 -3.64 -5.43
N GLU A 102 -16.09 -3.02 -5.95
CA GLU A 102 -16.19 -1.96 -6.98
C GLU A 102 -15.51 -2.32 -8.32
N LEU A 103 -14.96 -3.53 -8.43
CA LEU A 103 -14.36 -4.05 -9.65
C LEU A 103 -15.33 -5.01 -10.36
N GLU A 104 -16.44 -4.45 -10.86
CA GLU A 104 -17.30 -5.05 -11.90
C GLU A 104 -16.93 -4.53 -13.29
#